data_AF-A0P9J3-F1
#
_entry.id   AF-A0P9J3-F1
#
_cell.length_a   1.000
_cell.length_b   1.000
_cell.length_c   1.000
_cell.angle_alpha   90.00
_cell.angle_beta   90.00
_cell.angle_gamma   90.00
#
_symmetry.space_group_name_H-M   'P 1'
#
loop_
_entity.id
_entity.type
_entity.pdbx_description
1 polymer ?
#
loop_
_entity_poly.entity_id
_entity_poly.type
_entity_poly.pdbx_seq_one_letter_code
_entity_poly.pdbx_strand_id
1 'polypeptide(L)'
;IGVCGQIIPWNFPLLMLTWKIGPALATGNTIVMKTAEQTPLSALVFAQFIKEAGFPPGVFNLLSGFGKIAGAAIASHMDVDKVAFTGSTVVGRTVMKAAASSNLKKVTLELGGKSPNIVFNDADIEQAISWVNFGIYYNHGQCCCAGARIFVQEGIYDKFLEAFKKRAQQNKVGDPFHKDTFQGPQVSQLQYDRIMSYIKSGKEEGAVVEIGGERHGDKGYFIQPTIFSNVHHDMKIMQEEVFGPVCSISKFKDEEEAIKLGNQTTYGLAAAIHTKDLGTSIRVSNALKAGTVWVN
;
A
#
# COMPACT_ATOMS: atom_id res chain seq x y z
N ILE A 1 9.98 -10.35 -24.87
CA ILE A 1 8.79 -9.61 -25.35
C ILE A 1 9.24 -8.53 -26.31
N GLY A 2 10.10 -7.61 -25.87
CA GLY A 2 10.59 -6.49 -26.67
C GLY A 2 10.79 -5.27 -25.77
N VAL A 3 10.28 -4.11 -26.17
CA VAL A 3 10.33 -2.87 -25.40
C VAL A 3 9.27 -2.86 -24.30
N CYS A 4 9.72 -2.75 -23.05
CA CYS A 4 8.87 -2.68 -21.86
C CYS A 4 8.81 -1.26 -21.29
N GLY A 5 7.64 -0.64 -21.38
CA GLY A 5 7.32 0.58 -20.65
C GLY A 5 7.03 0.27 -19.18
N GLN A 6 7.76 0.89 -18.25
CA GLN A 6 7.62 0.62 -16.81
C GLN A 6 7.33 1.92 -16.08
N ILE A 7 6.19 1.98 -15.38
CA ILE A 7 5.73 3.18 -14.66
C ILE A 7 5.63 2.82 -13.18
N ILE A 8 6.45 3.49 -12.34
CA ILE A 8 6.57 3.18 -10.91
C ILE A 8 5.99 4.29 -10.02
N PRO A 9 5.49 3.93 -8.81
CA PRO A 9 4.97 4.88 -7.83
C PRO A 9 6.10 5.50 -7.01
N TRP A 10 5.72 6.36 -6.08
CA TRP A 10 6.64 7.14 -5.23
C TRP A 10 6.93 6.50 -3.87
N ASN A 11 6.14 5.52 -3.43
CA ASN A 11 6.17 5.08 -2.04
C ASN A 11 7.38 4.20 -1.68
N PHE A 12 7.88 3.41 -2.63
CA PHE A 12 9.16 2.69 -2.51
C PHE A 12 9.96 2.83 -3.81
N PRO A 13 10.58 3.99 -4.09
CA PRO A 13 11.10 4.31 -5.42
C PRO A 13 12.12 3.29 -5.95
N LEU A 14 13.11 2.93 -5.13
CA LEU A 14 14.13 1.96 -5.51
C LEU A 14 13.59 0.52 -5.56
N LEU A 15 12.77 0.12 -4.58
CA LEU A 15 12.20 -1.22 -4.55
C LEU A 15 11.29 -1.48 -5.77
N MET A 16 10.43 -0.53 -6.10
CA MET A 16 9.52 -0.65 -7.25
C MET A 16 10.27 -0.63 -8.57
N LEU A 17 11.37 0.13 -8.64
CA LEU A 17 12.29 0.09 -9.76
C LEU A 17 12.89 -1.31 -9.90
N THR A 18 13.51 -1.85 -8.86
CA THR A 18 14.19 -3.17 -8.90
C THR A 18 13.24 -4.32 -9.19
N TRP A 19 12.04 -4.30 -8.60
CA TRP A 19 10.97 -5.27 -8.88
C TRP A 19 10.59 -5.35 -10.35
N LYS A 20 10.62 -4.23 -11.08
CA LYS A 20 10.25 -4.21 -12.50
C LYS A 20 11.44 -4.47 -13.42
N ILE A 21 12.62 -3.91 -13.14
CA ILE A 21 13.77 -4.07 -14.05
C ILE A 21 14.35 -5.48 -13.99
N GLY A 22 14.41 -6.10 -12.80
CA GLY A 22 15.03 -7.41 -12.60
C GLY A 22 14.49 -8.48 -13.55
N PRO A 23 13.18 -8.80 -13.47
CA PRO A 23 12.59 -9.82 -14.35
C PRO A 23 12.59 -9.41 -15.82
N ALA A 24 12.43 -8.13 -16.15
CA ALA A 24 12.40 -7.66 -17.53
C ALA A 24 13.77 -7.80 -18.22
N LEU A 25 14.85 -7.37 -17.55
CA LEU A 25 16.22 -7.50 -18.06
C LEU A 25 16.66 -8.97 -18.09
N ALA A 26 16.34 -9.76 -17.05
CA ALA A 26 16.66 -11.19 -17.01
C ALA A 26 16.04 -11.98 -18.17
N THR A 27 14.94 -11.49 -18.73
CA THR A 27 14.24 -12.10 -19.89
C THR A 27 14.57 -11.41 -21.22
N GLY A 28 15.65 -10.62 -21.26
CA GLY A 28 16.19 -10.02 -22.49
C GLY A 28 15.38 -8.86 -23.06
N ASN A 29 14.52 -8.21 -22.26
CA ASN A 29 13.77 -7.04 -22.71
C ASN A 29 14.58 -5.75 -22.53
N THR A 30 14.24 -4.72 -23.30
CA THR A 30 14.70 -3.35 -23.07
C THR A 30 13.62 -2.55 -22.35
N ILE A 31 14.03 -1.48 -21.65
CA ILE A 31 13.16 -0.79 -20.70
C ILE A 31 13.13 0.71 -20.98
N VAL A 32 11.91 1.26 -20.97
CA VAL A 32 11.66 2.69 -20.80
C VAL A 32 10.97 2.89 -19.45
N MET A 33 11.73 3.35 -18.46
CA MET A 33 11.30 3.54 -17.09
C MET A 33 10.81 4.97 -16.86
N LYS A 34 9.64 5.12 -16.23
CA LYS A 34 9.13 6.40 -15.74
C LYS A 34 8.98 6.37 -14.23
N THR A 35 9.73 7.23 -13.55
CA THR A 35 9.63 7.43 -12.09
C THR A 35 8.44 8.29 -11.72
N ALA A 36 7.90 8.13 -10.52
CA ALA A 36 6.99 9.13 -9.97
C ALA A 36 7.68 10.51 -9.88
N GLU A 37 6.94 11.57 -10.18
CA GLU A 37 7.43 12.94 -10.20
C GLU A 37 7.91 13.44 -8.82
N GLN A 38 7.39 12.86 -7.74
CA GLN A 38 7.79 13.19 -6.37
C GLN A 38 9.16 12.61 -5.99
N THR A 39 9.60 11.51 -6.63
CA THR A 39 10.75 10.72 -6.18
C THR A 39 11.67 10.27 -7.34
N PRO A 40 12.18 11.17 -8.19
CA PRO A 40 13.01 10.80 -9.34
C PRO A 40 14.47 10.47 -8.98
N LEU A 41 14.98 11.04 -7.88
CA LEU A 41 16.43 11.17 -7.64
C LEU A 41 17.15 9.83 -7.48
N SER A 42 16.59 8.89 -6.74
CA SER A 42 17.25 7.61 -6.48
C SER A 42 17.38 6.76 -7.75
N ALA A 43 16.42 6.85 -8.67
CA ALA A 43 16.49 6.21 -9.97
C ALA A 43 17.58 6.83 -10.87
N LEU A 44 17.78 8.15 -10.79
CA LEU A 44 18.86 8.82 -11.53
C LEU A 44 20.24 8.35 -11.04
N VAL A 45 20.43 8.19 -9.74
CA VAL A 45 21.64 7.58 -9.17
C VAL A 45 21.78 6.13 -9.64
N PHE A 46 20.71 5.35 -9.56
CA PHE A 46 20.70 3.95 -10.01
C PHE A 46 21.09 3.81 -11.50
N ALA A 47 20.67 4.73 -12.36
CA ALA A 47 21.02 4.72 -13.78
C ALA A 47 22.55 4.86 -14.02
N GLN A 48 23.28 5.50 -13.11
CA GLN A 48 24.75 5.57 -13.18
C GLN A 48 25.36 4.18 -12.97
N PHE A 49 24.82 3.40 -12.03
CA PHE A 49 25.28 2.02 -11.78
C PHE A 49 24.94 1.07 -12.92
N ILE A 50 23.83 1.28 -13.64
CA ILE A 50 23.55 0.52 -14.87
C ILE A 50 24.63 0.76 -15.92
N LYS A 51 25.08 2.01 -16.09
CA LYS A 51 26.19 2.33 -17.00
C LYS A 51 27.50 1.72 -16.53
N GLU A 52 27.82 1.84 -15.24
CA GLU A 52 29.03 1.28 -14.63
C GLU A 52 29.09 -0.25 -14.75
N ALA A 53 27.95 -0.92 -14.57
CA ALA A 53 27.83 -2.37 -14.75
C ALA A 53 27.97 -2.83 -16.22
N GLY A 54 28.12 -1.92 -17.18
CA GLY A 54 28.42 -2.24 -18.57
C GLY A 54 27.22 -2.66 -19.40
N PHE A 55 25.99 -2.30 -19.00
CA PHE A 55 24.81 -2.56 -19.83
C PHE A 55 24.94 -1.85 -21.20
N PRO A 56 24.59 -2.51 -22.32
CA PRO A 56 24.61 -1.87 -23.63
C PRO A 56 23.71 -0.61 -23.66
N PRO A 57 24.12 0.47 -24.37
CA PRO A 57 23.29 1.66 -24.50
C PRO A 57 21.88 1.35 -25.02
N GLY A 58 20.87 1.98 -24.41
CA GLY A 58 19.46 1.80 -24.79
C GLY A 58 18.76 0.59 -24.17
N VAL A 59 19.47 -0.32 -23.49
CA VAL A 59 18.83 -1.43 -22.76
C VAL A 59 17.97 -0.93 -21.61
N PHE A 60 18.43 0.11 -20.91
CA PHE A 60 17.66 0.81 -19.88
C PHE A 60 17.65 2.30 -20.17
N ASN A 61 16.44 2.86 -20.25
CA ASN A 61 16.20 4.28 -20.47
C ASN A 61 15.35 4.79 -19.32
N LEU A 62 15.73 5.92 -18.73
CA LEU A 62 15.04 6.52 -17.61
C LEU A 62 14.48 7.88 -17.98
N LEU A 63 13.20 8.08 -17.74
CA LEU A 63 12.47 9.31 -17.94
C LEU A 63 11.88 9.79 -16.62
N SER A 64 12.16 11.03 -16.25
CA SER A 64 11.49 11.71 -15.14
C SER A 64 10.54 12.77 -15.69
N GLY A 65 9.27 12.71 -15.28
CA GLY A 65 8.24 13.63 -15.75
C GLY A 65 6.87 13.31 -15.15
N PHE A 66 5.87 14.14 -15.44
CA PHE A 66 4.52 13.95 -14.92
C PHE A 66 3.83 12.72 -15.53
N GLY A 67 3.02 12.02 -14.73
CA GLY A 67 2.29 10.84 -15.18
C GLY A 67 1.37 11.10 -16.38
N LYS A 68 0.66 12.25 -16.39
CA LYS A 68 -0.25 12.65 -17.48
C LYS A 68 0.44 12.90 -18.83
N ILE A 69 1.76 13.08 -18.84
CA ILE A 69 2.55 13.38 -20.04
C ILE A 69 3.45 12.18 -20.35
N ALA A 70 4.49 11.95 -19.56
CA ALA A 70 5.47 10.90 -19.80
C ALA A 70 4.87 9.50 -19.64
N GLY A 71 4.06 9.29 -18.58
CA GLY A 71 3.40 8.00 -18.36
C GLY A 71 2.35 7.69 -19.43
N ALA A 72 1.55 8.69 -19.81
CA ALA A 72 0.55 8.55 -20.88
C ALA A 72 1.21 8.23 -22.23
N ALA A 73 2.29 8.92 -22.57
CA ALA A 73 3.05 8.66 -23.80
C ALA A 73 3.57 7.21 -23.86
N ILE A 74 4.15 6.70 -22.77
CA ILE A 74 4.57 5.29 -22.68
C ILE A 74 3.38 4.34 -22.87
N ALA A 75 2.25 4.63 -22.22
CA ALA A 75 1.08 3.76 -22.26
C ALA A 75 0.43 3.68 -23.65
N SER A 76 0.47 4.76 -24.43
CA SER A 76 -0.12 4.84 -25.78
C SER A 76 0.88 4.65 -26.92
N HIS A 77 2.18 4.53 -26.65
CA HIS A 77 3.19 4.40 -27.71
C HIS A 77 2.97 3.14 -28.56
N MET A 78 3.08 3.26 -29.89
CA MET A 78 2.81 2.15 -30.82
C MET A 78 3.91 1.09 -30.84
N ASP A 79 5.15 1.47 -30.51
CA ASP A 79 6.31 0.56 -30.49
C ASP A 79 6.71 0.09 -29.08
N VAL A 80 5.82 0.23 -28.10
CA VAL A 80 6.00 -0.39 -26.77
C VAL A 80 5.20 -1.70 -26.75
N ASP A 81 5.88 -2.83 -26.55
CA ASP A 81 5.27 -4.16 -26.60
C ASP A 81 4.53 -4.54 -25.31
N LYS A 82 4.97 -3.97 -24.17
CA LYS A 82 4.38 -4.22 -22.86
C LYS A 82 4.45 -3.00 -21.95
N VAL A 83 3.40 -2.77 -21.17
CA VAL A 83 3.41 -1.84 -20.04
C VAL A 83 3.27 -2.58 -18.71
N ALA A 84 4.09 -2.19 -17.74
CA ALA A 84 3.97 -2.58 -16.35
C ALA A 84 3.77 -1.33 -15.49
N PHE A 85 2.58 -1.19 -14.90
CA PHE A 85 2.22 -0.04 -14.07
C PHE A 85 2.03 -0.47 -12.63
N THR A 86 2.53 0.34 -11.70
CA THR A 86 2.17 0.25 -10.28
C THR A 86 1.72 1.62 -9.79
N GLY A 87 0.56 1.70 -9.14
CA GLY A 87 -0.02 2.96 -8.69
C GLY A 87 -1.52 2.86 -8.38
N SER A 88 -2.25 3.97 -8.44
CA SER A 88 -3.67 3.95 -8.07
C SER A 88 -4.56 3.20 -9.07
N THR A 89 -5.66 2.62 -8.57
CA THR A 89 -6.65 1.91 -9.40
C THR A 89 -7.22 2.79 -10.51
N VAL A 90 -7.48 4.07 -10.21
CA VAL A 90 -8.00 5.05 -11.18
C VAL A 90 -7.04 5.22 -12.36
N VAL A 91 -5.74 5.38 -12.09
CA VAL A 91 -4.73 5.55 -13.14
C VAL A 91 -4.47 4.23 -13.87
N GLY A 92 -4.50 3.09 -13.16
CA GLY A 92 -4.40 1.77 -13.77
C GLY A 92 -5.43 1.52 -14.87
N ARG A 93 -6.68 1.95 -14.64
CA ARG A 93 -7.75 1.90 -15.67
C ARG A 93 -7.39 2.75 -16.89
N THR A 94 -6.83 3.94 -16.70
CA THR A 94 -6.38 4.80 -17.80
C THR A 94 -5.24 4.16 -18.59
N VAL A 95 -4.27 3.54 -17.92
CA VAL A 95 -3.17 2.81 -18.57
C VAL A 95 -3.72 1.64 -19.41
N MET A 96 -4.65 0.87 -18.87
CA MET A 96 -5.27 -0.26 -19.59
C MET A 96 -6.05 0.22 -20.82
N LYS A 97 -6.81 1.32 -20.70
CA LYS A 97 -7.50 1.95 -21.83
C LYS A 97 -6.52 2.43 -22.90
N ALA A 98 -5.44 3.11 -22.52
CA ALA A 98 -4.44 3.60 -23.46
C ALA A 98 -3.76 2.45 -24.23
N ALA A 99 -3.45 1.35 -23.56
CA ALA A 99 -2.94 0.14 -24.21
C ALA A 99 -3.96 -0.44 -25.20
N ALA A 100 -5.23 -0.53 -24.80
CA ALA A 100 -6.30 -1.04 -25.66
C ALA A 100 -6.55 -0.18 -26.90
N SER A 101 -6.50 1.16 -26.75
CA SER A 101 -6.75 2.12 -27.83
C SER A 101 -5.54 2.38 -28.73
N SER A 102 -4.37 1.80 -28.45
CA SER A 102 -3.17 1.95 -29.27
C SER A 102 -2.87 0.65 -30.03
N ASN A 103 -1.92 -0.13 -29.55
CA ASN A 103 -1.39 -1.32 -30.24
C ASN A 103 -1.75 -2.64 -29.52
N LEU A 104 -2.71 -2.63 -28.58
CA LEU A 104 -3.09 -3.81 -27.79
C LEU A 104 -1.92 -4.43 -27.00
N LYS A 105 -0.90 -3.63 -26.65
CA LYS A 105 0.27 -4.06 -25.86
C LYS A 105 -0.13 -4.79 -24.58
N LYS A 106 0.70 -5.75 -24.15
CA LYS A 106 0.47 -6.49 -22.90
C LYS A 106 0.51 -5.54 -21.71
N VAL A 107 -0.38 -5.73 -20.74
CA VAL A 107 -0.44 -4.89 -19.53
C VAL A 107 -0.37 -5.74 -18.27
N THR A 108 0.41 -5.29 -17.29
CA THR A 108 0.33 -5.77 -15.89
C THR A 108 0.14 -4.59 -14.96
N LEU A 109 -0.82 -4.69 -14.06
CA LEU A 109 -1.22 -3.63 -13.14
C LEU A 109 -1.09 -4.13 -11.70
N GLU A 110 -0.27 -3.47 -10.90
CA GLU A 110 -0.26 -3.59 -9.44
C GLU A 110 -0.91 -2.33 -8.87
N LEU A 111 -2.08 -2.49 -8.25
CA LEU A 111 -2.94 -1.37 -7.87
C LEU A 111 -3.02 -1.22 -6.36
N GLY A 112 -3.93 -0.36 -5.89
CA GLY A 112 -4.14 -0.13 -4.47
C GLY A 112 -4.76 -1.33 -3.75
N GLY A 113 -4.84 -1.22 -2.44
CA GLY A 113 -5.43 -2.25 -1.57
C GLY A 113 -6.30 -1.68 -0.45
N LYS A 114 -7.11 -2.55 0.14
CA LYS A 114 -7.79 -2.32 1.41
C LYS A 114 -7.73 -3.59 2.27
N SER A 115 -6.50 -4.04 2.48
CA SER A 115 -6.16 -5.35 3.02
C SER A 115 -6.77 -5.57 4.41
N PRO A 116 -7.50 -6.67 4.64
CA PRO A 116 -7.96 -7.04 5.96
C PRO A 116 -6.83 -7.66 6.79
N ASN A 117 -6.82 -7.38 8.08
CA ASN A 117 -5.98 -8.02 9.08
C ASN A 117 -6.89 -8.62 10.16
N ILE A 118 -6.96 -9.95 10.23
CA ILE A 118 -7.96 -10.71 11.00
C ILE A 118 -7.27 -11.37 12.20
N VAL A 119 -7.75 -11.07 13.42
CA VAL A 119 -7.19 -11.57 14.68
C VAL A 119 -8.25 -12.42 15.40
N PHE A 120 -8.00 -13.73 15.50
CA PHE A 120 -8.87 -14.68 16.19
C PHE A 120 -8.63 -14.67 17.71
N ASN A 121 -9.60 -15.18 18.48
CA ASN A 121 -9.55 -15.23 19.95
C ASN A 121 -8.33 -16.00 20.49
N ASP A 122 -7.84 -16.99 19.74
CA ASP A 122 -6.73 -17.85 20.12
C ASP A 122 -5.35 -17.28 19.70
N ALA A 123 -5.34 -16.13 19.02
CA ALA A 123 -4.11 -15.47 18.58
C ALA A 123 -3.19 -15.14 19.76
N ASP A 124 -1.88 -15.14 19.50
CA ASP A 124 -0.94 -14.48 20.40
C ASP A 124 -1.13 -12.97 20.30
N ILE A 125 -1.77 -12.37 21.32
CA ILE A 125 -2.15 -10.95 21.28
C ILE A 125 -0.91 -10.03 21.15
N GLU A 126 0.19 -10.34 21.82
CA GLU A 126 1.38 -9.49 21.78
C GLU A 126 2.04 -9.52 20.40
N GLN A 127 2.18 -10.72 19.83
CA GLN A 127 2.69 -10.89 18.47
C GLN A 127 1.76 -10.25 17.43
N ALA A 128 0.44 -10.49 17.54
CA ALA A 128 -0.55 -9.92 16.63
C ALA A 128 -0.52 -8.39 16.66
N ILE A 129 -0.42 -7.77 17.84
CA ILE A 129 -0.29 -6.31 17.97
C ILE A 129 0.98 -5.78 17.30
N SER A 130 2.11 -6.49 17.46
CA SER A 130 3.37 -6.11 16.81
C SER A 130 3.23 -6.09 15.29
N TRP A 131 2.67 -7.17 14.73
CA TRP A 131 2.46 -7.30 13.28
C TRP A 131 1.39 -6.37 12.74
N VAL A 132 0.27 -6.17 13.46
CA VAL A 132 -0.77 -5.22 13.09
C VAL A 132 -0.18 -3.80 13.07
N ASN A 133 0.53 -3.38 14.11
CA ASN A 133 1.18 -2.07 14.15
C ASN A 133 2.16 -1.87 13.00
N PHE A 134 3.04 -2.85 12.77
CA PHE A 134 3.96 -2.80 11.64
C PHE A 134 3.20 -2.74 10.30
N GLY A 135 2.20 -3.59 10.10
CA GLY A 135 1.43 -3.71 8.87
C GLY A 135 0.66 -2.47 8.47
N ILE A 136 0.16 -1.65 9.40
CA ILE A 136 -0.45 -0.35 9.06
C ILE A 136 0.56 0.80 9.02
N TYR A 137 1.50 0.88 9.97
CA TYR A 137 2.31 2.09 10.14
C TYR A 137 3.66 2.04 9.42
N TYR A 138 4.07 0.89 8.88
CA TYR A 138 5.27 0.78 8.05
C TYR A 138 5.19 1.74 6.85
N ASN A 139 6.30 2.46 6.60
CA ASN A 139 6.37 3.53 5.61
C ASN A 139 5.20 4.53 5.73
N HIS A 140 4.81 4.85 6.97
CA HIS A 140 3.78 5.83 7.30
C HIS A 140 2.42 5.47 6.68
N GLY A 141 2.15 4.17 6.46
CA GLY A 141 0.95 3.66 5.81
C GLY A 141 0.89 3.89 4.30
N GLN A 142 1.96 4.36 3.68
CA GLN A 142 2.09 4.52 2.23
C GLN A 142 2.49 3.18 1.58
N CYS A 143 1.72 2.13 1.89
CA CYS A 143 1.93 0.76 1.41
C CYS A 143 0.66 0.26 0.75
N CYS A 144 0.76 -0.27 -0.47
CA CYS A 144 -0.40 -0.83 -1.19
C CYS A 144 -1.04 -2.00 -0.44
N CYS A 145 -0.24 -2.76 0.30
CA CYS A 145 -0.67 -3.91 1.09
C CYS A 145 -0.97 -3.59 2.57
N ALA A 146 -1.01 -2.32 2.97
CA ALA A 146 -1.22 -1.93 4.37
C ALA A 146 -2.47 -2.58 4.98
N GLY A 147 -2.33 -3.15 6.18
CA GLY A 147 -3.40 -3.83 6.93
C GLY A 147 -4.40 -2.86 7.55
N ALA A 148 -5.11 -2.09 6.71
CA ALA A 148 -5.88 -0.92 7.14
C ALA A 148 -7.27 -1.23 7.69
N ARG A 149 -7.80 -2.45 7.49
CA ARG A 149 -9.03 -2.93 8.14
C ARG A 149 -8.66 -4.04 9.12
N ILE A 150 -8.76 -3.75 10.40
CA ILE A 150 -8.43 -4.68 11.47
C ILE A 150 -9.73 -5.28 11.98
N PHE A 151 -9.87 -6.59 11.91
CA PHE A 151 -11.01 -7.34 12.40
C PHE A 151 -10.54 -8.19 13.56
N VAL A 152 -11.09 -7.97 14.76
CA VAL A 152 -10.70 -8.72 15.96
C VAL A 152 -11.90 -9.47 16.50
N GLN A 153 -11.72 -10.73 16.83
CA GLN A 153 -12.79 -11.55 17.33
C GLN A 153 -13.28 -11.02 18.69
N GLU A 154 -14.60 -11.02 18.88
CA GLU A 154 -15.27 -10.30 19.98
C GLU A 154 -14.75 -10.64 21.39
N GLY A 155 -14.28 -11.88 21.60
CA GLY A 155 -13.80 -12.36 22.89
C GLY A 155 -12.51 -11.72 23.38
N ILE A 156 -11.70 -11.13 22.47
CA ILE A 156 -10.44 -10.46 22.82
C ILE A 156 -10.40 -8.98 22.40
N TYR A 157 -11.44 -8.47 21.74
CA TYR A 157 -11.42 -7.13 21.12
C TYR A 157 -11.04 -6.01 22.09
N ASP A 158 -11.69 -5.91 23.26
CA ASP A 158 -11.48 -4.75 24.14
C ASP A 158 -10.04 -4.75 24.70
N LYS A 159 -9.53 -5.95 25.06
CA LYS A 159 -8.13 -6.14 25.48
C LYS A 159 -7.15 -5.80 24.35
N PHE A 160 -7.45 -6.25 23.12
CA PHE A 160 -6.62 -5.99 21.95
C PHE A 160 -6.57 -4.50 21.63
N LEU A 161 -7.71 -3.81 21.61
CA LEU A 161 -7.82 -2.38 21.30
C LEU A 161 -6.99 -1.55 22.27
N GLU A 162 -7.14 -1.78 23.57
CA GLU A 162 -6.39 -1.05 24.59
C GLU A 162 -4.87 -1.26 24.49
N ALA A 163 -4.45 -2.49 24.21
CA ALA A 163 -3.03 -2.80 24.02
C ALA A 163 -2.49 -2.23 22.69
N PHE A 164 -3.29 -2.26 21.61
CA PHE A 164 -2.92 -1.72 20.32
C PHE A 164 -2.77 -0.19 20.36
N LYS A 165 -3.67 0.53 21.04
CA LYS A 165 -3.56 1.98 21.29
C LYS A 165 -2.23 2.33 21.94
N LYS A 166 -1.89 1.63 23.04
CA LYS A 166 -0.62 1.83 23.75
C LYS A 166 0.58 1.58 22.84
N ARG A 167 0.55 0.50 22.05
CA ARG A 167 1.65 0.19 21.11
C ARG A 167 1.78 1.24 20.01
N ALA A 168 0.67 1.69 19.42
CA ALA A 168 0.69 2.66 18.32
C ALA A 168 1.19 4.04 18.78
N GLN A 169 0.88 4.45 20.01
CA GLN A 169 1.40 5.70 20.60
C GLN A 169 2.93 5.68 20.82
N GLN A 170 3.57 4.51 20.85
CA GLN A 170 5.03 4.38 20.94
C GLN A 170 5.73 4.61 19.59
N ASN A 171 5.00 4.73 18.48
CA ASN A 171 5.60 5.03 17.17
C ASN A 171 6.14 6.46 17.19
N LYS A 172 7.48 6.59 17.27
CA LYS A 172 8.17 7.89 17.25
C LYS A 172 8.03 8.53 15.87
N VAL A 173 7.21 9.59 15.80
CA VAL A 173 7.02 10.42 14.62
C VAL A 173 8.11 11.50 14.59
N GLY A 174 8.81 11.69 13.47
CA GLY A 174 9.90 12.66 13.42
C GLY A 174 10.76 12.60 12.16
N ASP A 175 11.90 13.28 12.19
CA ASP A 175 12.84 13.34 11.07
C ASP A 175 13.29 11.92 10.64
N PRO A 176 13.12 11.51 9.37
CA PRO A 176 13.50 10.19 8.89
C PRO A 176 15.01 9.90 8.97
N PHE A 177 15.87 10.90 9.17
CA PHE A 177 17.31 10.71 9.38
C PHE A 177 17.70 10.42 10.84
N HIS A 178 16.77 10.59 11.79
CA HIS A 178 17.02 10.24 13.19
C HIS A 178 16.86 8.73 13.41
N LYS A 179 17.83 8.12 14.11
CA LYS A 179 17.92 6.66 14.32
C LYS A 179 16.70 6.04 15.01
N ASP A 180 16.04 6.78 15.88
CA ASP A 180 14.88 6.28 16.63
C ASP A 180 13.54 6.57 15.94
N THR A 181 13.54 7.30 14.81
CA THR A 181 12.30 7.63 14.10
C THR A 181 11.73 6.37 13.48
N PHE A 182 10.51 6.04 13.87
CA PHE A 182 9.73 5.00 13.21
C PHE A 182 8.90 5.58 12.06
N GLN A 183 8.33 6.78 12.27
CA GLN A 183 7.36 7.40 11.37
C GLN A 183 7.77 8.84 10.95
N GLY A 184 8.56 8.98 9.89
CA GLY A 184 8.64 10.14 8.98
C GLY A 184 7.35 10.77 8.39
N PRO A 185 7.49 11.69 7.41
CA PRO A 185 6.38 12.44 6.82
C PRO A 185 5.73 11.75 5.62
N GLN A 186 4.55 12.23 5.23
CA GLN A 186 3.91 11.86 3.96
C GLN A 186 4.67 12.48 2.77
N VAL A 187 4.56 11.86 1.59
CA VAL A 187 5.37 12.21 0.41
C VAL A 187 5.19 13.65 -0.10
N SER A 188 4.00 14.24 0.08
CA SER A 188 3.66 15.56 -0.47
C SER A 188 2.44 16.17 0.23
N GLN A 189 2.25 17.48 0.06
CA GLN A 189 1.06 18.21 0.52
C GLN A 189 -0.24 17.57 0.00
N LEU A 190 -0.29 17.21 -1.30
CA LEU A 190 -1.48 16.60 -1.90
C LEU A 190 -1.86 15.29 -1.20
N GLN A 191 -0.89 14.45 -0.88
CA GLN A 191 -1.15 13.18 -0.18
C GLN A 191 -1.53 13.42 1.28
N TYR A 192 -0.89 14.39 1.94
CA TYR A 192 -1.26 14.81 3.29
C TYR A 192 -2.71 15.29 3.35
N ASP A 193 -3.12 16.21 2.48
CA ASP A 193 -4.49 16.75 2.44
C ASP A 193 -5.51 15.66 2.16
N ARG A 194 -5.18 14.73 1.26
CA ARG A 194 -6.00 13.55 0.98
C ARG A 194 -6.21 12.70 2.23
N ILE A 195 -5.14 12.37 2.97
CA ILE A 195 -5.25 11.57 4.20
C ILE A 195 -6.07 12.32 5.26
N MET A 196 -5.81 13.62 5.47
CA MET A 196 -6.56 14.44 6.41
C MET A 196 -8.05 14.51 6.04
N SER A 197 -8.40 14.51 4.75
CA SER A 197 -9.80 14.44 4.30
C SER A 197 -10.49 13.12 4.65
N TYR A 198 -9.77 11.99 4.63
CA TYR A 198 -10.31 10.70 5.10
C TYR A 198 -10.49 10.67 6.61
N ILE A 199 -9.54 11.22 7.36
CA ILE A 199 -9.67 11.34 8.82
C ILE A 199 -10.90 12.19 9.16
N LYS A 200 -11.09 13.31 8.45
CA LYS A 200 -12.29 14.15 8.60
C LYS A 200 -13.57 13.37 8.31
N SER A 201 -13.65 12.66 7.18
CA SER A 201 -14.86 11.89 6.83
C SER A 201 -15.13 10.77 7.84
N GLY A 202 -14.11 10.10 8.37
CA GLY A 202 -14.28 9.13 9.45
C GLY A 202 -14.95 9.72 10.70
N LYS A 203 -14.54 10.93 11.11
CA LYS A 203 -15.16 11.66 12.22
C LYS A 203 -16.62 12.06 11.89
N GLU A 204 -16.87 12.53 10.67
CA GLU A 204 -18.22 12.98 10.22
C GLU A 204 -19.21 11.82 10.06
N GLU A 205 -18.73 10.63 9.70
CA GLU A 205 -19.54 9.41 9.52
C GLU A 205 -19.82 8.69 10.85
N GLY A 206 -19.28 9.18 11.98
CA GLY A 206 -19.59 8.67 13.32
C GLY A 206 -18.61 7.65 13.90
N ALA A 207 -17.45 7.44 13.25
CA ALA A 207 -16.39 6.62 13.82
C ALA A 207 -15.74 7.31 15.04
N VAL A 208 -15.26 6.52 15.99
CA VAL A 208 -14.58 7.01 17.19
C VAL A 208 -13.08 7.07 16.94
N VAL A 209 -12.46 8.24 17.16
CA VAL A 209 -11.00 8.39 17.13
C VAL A 209 -10.44 7.93 18.46
N GLU A 210 -9.76 6.79 18.46
CA GLU A 210 -9.15 6.21 19.66
C GLU A 210 -7.82 6.89 20.01
N ILE A 211 -7.02 7.19 18.98
CA ILE A 211 -5.78 7.97 19.04
C ILE A 211 -5.58 8.71 17.72
N GLY A 212 -4.73 9.74 17.74
CA GLY A 212 -4.28 10.42 16.54
C GLY A 212 -5.36 11.31 15.93
N GLY A 213 -5.48 11.25 14.60
CA GLY A 213 -6.49 11.98 13.84
C GLY A 213 -6.15 13.45 13.60
N GLU A 214 -4.91 13.86 13.84
CA GLU A 214 -4.43 15.23 13.72
C GLU A 214 -3.03 15.30 13.10
N ARG A 215 -2.61 16.52 12.77
CA ARG A 215 -1.24 16.84 12.35
C ARG A 215 -0.24 16.56 13.48
N HIS A 216 0.97 16.18 13.13
CA HIS A 216 2.10 16.16 14.06
C HIS A 216 3.09 17.29 13.74
N GLY A 217 3.36 18.18 14.70
CA GLY A 217 4.24 19.33 14.49
C GLY A 217 3.69 20.39 13.50
N ASP A 218 4.51 21.40 13.22
CA ASP A 218 4.16 22.58 12.41
C ASP A 218 4.80 22.58 11.02
N LYS A 219 5.88 21.83 10.83
CA LYS A 219 6.65 21.73 9.57
C LYS A 219 6.57 20.34 8.96
N GLY A 220 6.72 20.26 7.63
CA GLY A 220 6.60 19.01 6.88
C GLY A 220 5.18 18.45 6.86
N TYR A 221 5.02 17.24 6.34
CA TYR A 221 3.72 16.60 6.10
C TYR A 221 3.48 15.44 7.07
N PHE A 222 3.59 15.68 8.37
CA PHE A 222 3.46 14.62 9.37
C PHE A 222 2.03 14.48 9.88
N ILE A 223 1.57 13.24 10.00
CA ILE A 223 0.25 12.85 10.50
C ILE A 223 0.46 11.91 11.67
N GLN A 224 -0.33 12.06 12.74
CA GLN A 224 -0.28 11.17 13.89
C GLN A 224 -0.77 9.76 13.51
N PRO A 225 -0.17 8.67 14.06
CA PRO A 225 -0.75 7.33 13.97
C PRO A 225 -2.20 7.36 14.45
N THR A 226 -3.14 6.95 13.60
CA THR A 226 -4.57 7.10 13.85
C THR A 226 -5.27 5.75 13.87
N ILE A 227 -6.14 5.54 14.86
CA ILE A 227 -6.99 4.36 15.00
C ILE A 227 -8.44 4.83 15.09
N PHE A 228 -9.30 4.32 14.21
CA PHE A 228 -10.74 4.48 14.28
C PHE A 228 -11.41 3.22 14.79
N SER A 229 -12.24 3.31 15.82
CA SER A 229 -13.15 2.26 16.27
C SER A 229 -14.61 2.64 15.98
N ASN A 230 -15.55 1.77 16.36
CA ASN A 230 -16.99 1.96 16.10
C ASN A 230 -17.28 2.25 14.62
N VAL A 231 -16.61 1.51 13.73
CA VAL A 231 -16.73 1.70 12.28
C VAL A 231 -17.83 0.81 11.69
N HIS A 232 -18.49 1.31 10.66
CA HIS A 232 -19.44 0.56 9.85
C HIS A 232 -18.86 0.30 8.46
N HIS A 233 -19.27 -0.81 7.84
CA HIS A 233 -18.67 -1.27 6.60
C HIS A 233 -18.83 -0.28 5.43
N ASP A 234 -19.92 0.49 5.40
CA ASP A 234 -20.25 1.48 4.38
C ASP A 234 -19.46 2.79 4.53
N MET A 235 -18.77 2.98 5.66
CA MET A 235 -17.93 4.16 5.86
C MET A 235 -16.81 4.24 4.82
N LYS A 236 -16.48 5.45 4.40
CA LYS A 236 -15.44 5.73 3.41
C LYS A 236 -14.09 5.20 3.86
N ILE A 237 -13.75 5.35 5.15
CA ILE A 237 -12.51 4.83 5.75
C ILE A 237 -12.45 3.29 5.80
N MET A 238 -13.58 2.59 5.62
CA MET A 238 -13.64 1.13 5.48
C MET A 238 -13.57 0.69 4.02
N GLN A 239 -14.10 1.48 3.07
CA GLN A 239 -14.15 1.10 1.66
C GLN A 239 -12.95 1.56 0.83
N GLU A 240 -12.39 2.73 1.13
CA GLU A 240 -11.36 3.36 0.31
C GLU A 240 -9.95 3.24 0.90
N GLU A 241 -8.96 3.15 0.02
CA GLU A 241 -7.55 3.14 0.38
C GLU A 241 -7.13 4.53 0.88
N VAL A 242 -6.75 4.68 2.16
CA VAL A 242 -6.29 5.97 2.70
C VAL A 242 -4.85 6.27 2.27
N PHE A 243 -4.00 5.24 2.29
CA PHE A 243 -2.57 5.32 1.96
C PHE A 243 -1.79 6.27 2.88
N GLY A 244 -2.08 6.17 4.18
CA GLY A 244 -1.51 6.95 5.27
C GLY A 244 -1.62 6.18 6.59
N PRO A 245 -1.13 6.73 7.71
CA PRO A 245 -1.04 6.02 8.99
C PRO A 245 -2.40 5.99 9.71
N VAL A 246 -3.41 5.40 9.07
CA VAL A 246 -4.81 5.37 9.51
C VAL A 246 -5.39 3.98 9.31
N CYS A 247 -5.80 3.33 10.39
CA CYS A 247 -6.55 2.08 10.34
C CYS A 247 -7.91 2.20 11.02
N SER A 248 -8.79 1.30 10.61
CA SER A 248 -10.10 1.10 11.21
C SER A 248 -10.16 -0.28 11.85
N ILE A 249 -10.67 -0.37 13.08
CA ILE A 249 -10.78 -1.61 13.85
C ILE A 249 -12.25 -1.92 14.17
N SER A 250 -12.66 -3.17 13.97
CA SER A 250 -14.04 -3.63 14.20
C SER A 250 -14.07 -5.07 14.72
N LYS A 251 -15.20 -5.46 15.31
CA LYS A 251 -15.44 -6.80 15.86
C LYS A 251 -15.89 -7.77 14.75
N PHE A 252 -15.63 -9.05 14.95
CA PHE A 252 -16.35 -10.14 14.29
C PHE A 252 -16.62 -11.27 15.30
N LYS A 253 -17.59 -12.11 15.00
CA LYS A 253 -18.05 -13.19 15.89
C LYS A 253 -17.37 -14.52 15.58
N ASP A 254 -17.42 -14.93 14.32
CA ASP A 254 -16.99 -16.27 13.87
C ASP A 254 -16.21 -16.25 12.55
N GLU A 255 -15.69 -17.41 12.18
CA GLU A 255 -14.85 -17.61 10.99
C GLU A 255 -15.59 -17.19 9.69
N GLU A 256 -16.89 -17.48 9.59
CA GLU A 256 -17.70 -17.13 8.42
C GLU A 256 -17.83 -15.61 8.27
N GLU A 257 -18.14 -14.92 9.37
CA GLU A 257 -18.21 -13.47 9.39
C GLU A 257 -16.85 -12.83 9.06
N ALA A 258 -15.75 -13.35 9.61
CA ALA A 258 -14.41 -12.86 9.33
C ALA A 258 -14.07 -12.92 7.82
N ILE A 259 -14.39 -14.04 7.16
CA ILE A 259 -14.18 -14.23 5.72
C ILE A 259 -15.05 -13.26 4.92
N LYS A 260 -16.34 -13.13 5.31
CA LYS A 260 -17.28 -12.21 4.65
C LYS A 260 -16.78 -10.77 4.72
N LEU A 261 -16.43 -10.29 5.91
CA LEU A 261 -15.90 -8.94 6.12
C LEU A 261 -14.57 -8.73 5.41
N GLY A 262 -13.66 -9.70 5.50
CA GLY A 262 -12.37 -9.67 4.81
C GLY A 262 -12.52 -9.47 3.29
N ASN A 263 -13.49 -10.16 2.69
CA ASN A 263 -13.78 -10.09 1.26
C ASN A 263 -14.73 -8.95 0.84
N GLN A 264 -15.30 -8.19 1.79
CA GLN A 264 -16.22 -7.08 1.50
C GLN A 264 -15.48 -5.82 1.05
N THR A 265 -14.83 -5.91 -0.10
CA THR A 265 -14.07 -4.83 -0.73
C THR A 265 -13.95 -5.08 -2.24
N THR A 266 -13.69 -4.02 -3.01
CA THR A 266 -13.39 -4.15 -4.45
C THR A 266 -11.92 -4.41 -4.74
N TYR A 267 -11.08 -4.40 -3.71
CA TYR A 267 -9.64 -4.70 -3.77
C TYR A 267 -9.37 -6.19 -3.50
N GLY A 268 -8.12 -6.61 -3.68
CA GLY A 268 -7.71 -8.00 -3.42
C GLY A 268 -6.20 -8.20 -3.41
N LEU A 269 -5.44 -7.21 -2.92
CA LEU A 269 -3.98 -7.27 -2.98
C LEU A 269 -3.38 -8.21 -1.93
N ALA A 270 -3.66 -7.95 -0.65
CA ALA A 270 -3.13 -8.73 0.45
C ALA A 270 -4.15 -8.91 1.58
N ALA A 271 -3.87 -9.83 2.50
CA ALA A 271 -4.57 -10.05 3.76
C ALA A 271 -3.63 -10.65 4.81
N ALA A 272 -4.01 -10.57 6.09
CA ALA A 272 -3.30 -11.20 7.19
C ALA A 272 -4.26 -11.91 8.15
N ILE A 273 -3.80 -13.02 8.74
CA ILE A 273 -4.52 -13.83 9.72
C ILE A 273 -3.62 -14.07 10.93
N HIS A 274 -4.15 -13.87 12.13
CA HIS A 274 -3.50 -14.20 13.39
C HIS A 274 -4.35 -15.22 14.15
N THR A 275 -3.82 -16.42 14.33
CA THR A 275 -4.47 -17.56 15.01
C THR A 275 -3.40 -18.63 15.35
N LYS A 276 -3.63 -19.42 16.40
CA LYS A 276 -2.80 -20.58 16.73
C LYS A 276 -3.37 -21.87 16.15
N ASP A 277 -4.64 -21.87 15.74
CA ASP A 277 -5.29 -23.00 15.10
C ASP A 277 -4.85 -23.17 13.64
N LEU A 278 -4.22 -24.31 13.35
CA LEU A 278 -3.77 -24.66 12.00
C LEU A 278 -4.95 -24.82 11.04
N GLY A 279 -6.09 -25.33 11.51
CA GLY A 279 -7.27 -25.52 10.66
C GLY A 279 -7.87 -24.20 10.19
N THR A 280 -8.07 -23.25 11.10
CA THR A 280 -8.57 -21.90 10.84
C THR A 280 -7.60 -21.16 9.93
N SER A 281 -6.29 -21.23 10.17
CA SER A 281 -5.33 -20.55 9.28
C SER A 281 -5.45 -21.03 7.83
N ILE A 282 -5.52 -22.35 7.58
CA ILE A 282 -5.65 -22.91 6.22
C ILE A 282 -7.03 -22.58 5.60
N ARG A 283 -8.13 -22.73 6.35
CA ARG A 283 -9.48 -22.48 5.81
C ARG A 283 -9.67 -21.01 5.46
N VAL A 284 -9.30 -20.12 6.37
CA VAL A 284 -9.47 -18.67 6.18
C VAL A 284 -8.52 -18.16 5.09
N SER A 285 -7.26 -18.63 5.05
CA SER A 285 -6.31 -18.19 4.02
C SER A 285 -6.77 -18.55 2.61
N ASN A 286 -7.36 -19.74 2.43
CA ASN A 286 -7.89 -20.17 1.13
C ASN A 286 -9.20 -19.47 0.76
N ALA A 287 -9.98 -19.00 1.74
CA ALA A 287 -11.26 -18.35 1.51
C ALA A 287 -11.14 -16.83 1.24
N LEU A 288 -10.04 -16.20 1.66
CA LEU A 288 -9.77 -14.79 1.41
C LEU A 288 -9.38 -14.54 -0.06
N LYS A 289 -10.06 -13.58 -0.69
CA LYS A 289 -9.83 -13.16 -2.07
C LYS A 289 -8.71 -12.12 -2.12
N ALA A 290 -7.50 -12.54 -1.78
CA ALA A 290 -6.30 -11.71 -1.81
C ALA A 290 -5.16 -12.41 -2.56
N GLY A 291 -4.32 -11.65 -3.27
CA GLY A 291 -3.15 -12.18 -3.96
C GLY A 291 -2.06 -12.71 -3.01
N THR A 292 -2.04 -12.25 -1.77
CA THR A 292 -1.14 -12.74 -0.72
C THR A 292 -1.88 -12.81 0.61
N VAL A 293 -1.70 -13.89 1.36
CA VAL A 293 -2.22 -14.03 2.72
C VAL A 293 -1.07 -14.37 3.67
N TRP A 294 -0.81 -13.51 4.64
CA TRP A 294 0.16 -13.76 5.71
C TRP A 294 -0.51 -14.44 6.89
N VAL A 295 0.19 -15.38 7.54
CA VAL A 295 -0.26 -16.06 8.75
C VAL A 295 0.80 -15.87 9.83
N ASN A 296 0.42 -15.21 10.92
CA ASN A 296 1.28 -14.80 12.05
C ASN A 296 2.50 -13.95 11.65
#